data_AF-A0A3N5EBA0-F1
#
_entry.id   AF-A0A3N5EBA0-F1
#
_cell.length_a   1.000
_cell.length_b   1.000
_cell.length_c   1.000
_cell.angle_alpha   90.00
_cell.angle_beta   90.00
_cell.angle_gamma   90.00
#
_symmetry.space_group_name_H-M   'P 1'
#
loop_
_entity.id
_entity.type
_entity.pdbx_description
1 polymer ?
#
loop_
_entity_poly.entity_id
_entity_poly.type
_entity_poly.pdbx_seq_one_letter_code
_entity_poly.pdbx_strand_id
1 'polypeptide(L)'
;MTSRTLTFGGTSYPLILPSVRDPRLHVAAVILTIHLLGQTVLGFELTVPQILAAILTCAVLEIALTFRQTRSFVWPASAMLTGSGVALIMRVVGTLAHDPWNTFGWYIFAAVAAISLLTKYLIKYRGSHVFNPSNIGLVLAFVIIGSTIVEPLDFWWAPLDIWMLAAYAVILVGGLLITARLHLLALAGTYWIVLAAGLGLLAASGHCMTAQWAFAPVCGVDYWRVIVASPEVMIFLFFMITDPKTIPAGHVGRVVFGVLVAVTSVFLMAPQTDEFGTKVGLLASLVVVCAARPILDRFLPEPRTAADDMSRFATGLATGSASASNSRRALRAGLAGAAVLFLGIGIVAAGTPARGTVVADASEIVDRLPSAVDPSTFPPITVERDVADWNHEIAGAGAQELMLMLAENLELERQALLGADASILPAVDHGDRLTEMQSRLEEAAASGTTVIAHYQFDSVNVTLIEPFGVQSGLSLGVEASGTVTTETYDDEGTLQRSEESPYELTFVMRRATGGRWMNVGVLPGN
;
A
#
# COMPACT_ATOMS: atom_id res chain seq x y z
N MET A 1 23.41 33.79 20.65
CA MET A 1 23.52 33.22 19.28
C MET A 1 24.44 34.12 18.49
N THR A 2 25.63 33.66 18.10
CA THR A 2 26.51 34.41 17.19
C THR A 2 25.83 34.53 15.83
N SER A 3 25.45 35.74 15.41
CA SER A 3 24.86 35.96 14.09
C SER A 3 25.91 35.70 13.03
N ARG A 4 25.87 34.52 12.41
CA ARG A 4 26.66 34.26 11.20
C ARG A 4 26.01 35.06 10.08
N THR A 5 26.81 35.69 9.24
CA THR A 5 26.35 36.44 8.08
C THR A 5 26.93 35.81 6.82
N LEU A 6 26.16 35.85 5.74
CA LEU A 6 26.59 35.44 4.41
C LEU A 6 26.64 36.70 3.54
N THR A 7 27.81 37.02 3.00
CA THR A 7 27.99 38.19 2.13
C THR A 7 27.89 37.76 0.67
N PHE A 8 26.91 38.30 -0.06
CA PHE A 8 26.71 38.04 -1.49
C PHE A 8 26.49 39.37 -2.22
N GLY A 9 27.24 39.63 -3.28
CA GLY A 9 27.15 40.88 -4.05
C GLY A 9 27.37 42.15 -3.22
N GLY A 10 28.23 42.11 -2.20
CA GLY A 10 28.51 43.25 -1.29
C GLY A 10 27.46 43.49 -0.20
N THR A 11 26.35 42.74 -0.18
CA THR A 11 25.31 42.84 0.86
C THR A 11 25.45 41.69 1.86
N SER A 12 25.38 41.98 3.15
CA SER A 12 25.44 40.97 4.22
C SER A 12 24.05 40.53 4.65
N TYR A 13 23.77 39.23 4.55
CA TYR A 13 22.50 38.63 4.93
C TYR A 13 22.65 37.79 6.21
N PRO A 14 21.67 37.80 7.13
CA PRO A 14 21.68 36.91 8.28
C PRO A 14 21.61 35.44 7.84
N LEU A 15 22.46 34.61 8.42
CA LEU A 15 22.50 33.16 8.21
C LEU A 15 22.11 32.44 9.52
N ILE A 16 21.01 31.70 9.47
CA ILE A 16 20.51 30.92 10.61
C ILE A 16 20.75 29.43 10.32
N LEU A 17 21.73 28.86 11.02
CA LEU A 17 22.09 27.44 10.94
C LEU A 17 21.30 26.61 11.98
N PRO A 18 21.12 25.29 11.74
CA PRO A 18 20.40 24.44 12.67
C PRO A 18 21.19 24.27 13.97
N SER A 19 20.47 24.16 15.09
CA SER A 19 21.06 23.76 16.36
C SER A 19 21.13 22.24 16.44
N VAL A 20 22.22 21.68 16.96
CA VAL A 20 22.34 20.22 17.22
C VAL A 20 21.23 19.70 18.14
N ARG A 21 20.65 20.58 18.98
CA ARG A 21 19.54 20.24 19.88
C ARG A 21 18.17 20.25 19.19
N ASP A 22 18.09 20.64 17.91
CA ASP A 22 16.84 20.66 17.16
C ASP A 22 16.29 19.22 17.01
N PRO A 23 15.08 18.91 17.50
CA PRO A 23 14.49 17.58 17.36
C PRO A 23 14.32 17.17 15.89
N ARG A 24 14.26 18.11 14.95
CA ARG A 24 14.20 17.82 13.50
C ARG A 24 15.45 17.14 12.98
N LEU A 25 16.62 17.36 13.59
CA LEU A 25 17.84 16.61 13.24
C LEU A 25 17.77 15.15 13.68
N HIS A 26 17.04 14.84 14.76
CA HIS A 26 16.83 13.46 15.19
C HIS A 26 15.89 12.74 14.22
N VAL A 27 14.81 13.40 13.80
CA VAL A 27 13.91 12.90 12.75
C VAL A 27 14.69 12.66 11.45
N ALA A 28 15.52 13.61 11.04
CA ALA A 28 16.35 13.48 9.84
C ALA A 28 17.31 12.30 9.93
N ALA A 29 17.96 12.10 11.09
CA ALA A 29 18.85 10.97 11.30
C ALA A 29 18.13 9.62 11.16
N VAL A 30 16.93 9.47 11.74
CA VAL A 30 16.12 8.26 11.61
C VAL A 30 15.75 8.02 10.15
N ILE A 31 15.15 9.02 9.50
CA ILE A 31 14.69 8.90 8.11
C ILE A 31 15.85 8.62 7.15
N LEU A 32 16.99 9.32 7.27
CA LEU A 32 18.16 9.08 6.43
C LEU A 32 18.77 7.69 6.66
N THR A 33 18.71 7.17 7.88
CA THR A 33 19.15 5.80 8.16
C THR A 33 18.23 4.79 7.47
N ILE A 34 16.92 5.01 7.46
CA ILE A 34 15.98 4.16 6.72
C ILE A 34 16.19 4.27 5.21
N HIS A 35 16.47 5.47 4.67
CA HIS A 35 16.86 5.58 3.26
C HIS A 35 18.11 4.76 2.98
N LEU A 36 19.14 4.84 3.83
CA LEU A 36 20.36 4.07 3.64
C LEU A 36 20.11 2.56 3.68
N LEU A 37 19.35 2.07 4.66
CA LEU A 37 18.97 0.65 4.73
C LEU A 37 18.13 0.23 3.51
N GLY A 38 17.17 1.07 3.14
CA GLY A 38 16.36 0.95 1.93
C GLY A 38 17.19 0.72 0.67
N GLN A 39 18.17 1.59 0.46
CA GLN A 39 19.03 1.58 -0.73
C GLN A 39 20.06 0.43 -0.75
N THR A 40 20.47 -0.07 0.41
CA THR A 40 21.64 -0.98 0.51
C THR A 40 21.29 -2.42 0.79
N VAL A 41 20.27 -2.68 1.62
CA VAL A 41 19.99 -4.03 2.14
C VAL A 41 18.51 -4.42 2.06
N LEU A 42 17.58 -3.47 2.05
CA LEU A 42 16.14 -3.76 1.96
C LEU A 42 15.59 -3.73 0.53
N GLY A 43 16.42 -3.43 -0.47
CA GLY A 43 16.02 -3.51 -1.89
C GLY A 43 14.94 -2.52 -2.32
N PHE A 44 14.88 -1.32 -1.73
CA PHE A 44 13.86 -0.34 -2.14
C PHE A 44 14.00 0.04 -3.62
N GLU A 45 12.90 -0.05 -4.36
CA GLU A 45 12.72 0.46 -5.73
C GLU A 45 12.71 2.00 -5.76
N LEU A 46 13.83 2.58 -5.37
CA LEU A 46 13.99 4.01 -5.18
C LEU A 46 15.42 4.38 -5.57
N THR A 47 15.60 5.49 -6.27
CA THR A 47 16.94 5.92 -6.71
C THR A 47 17.44 7.12 -5.92
N VAL A 48 18.76 7.24 -5.80
CA VAL A 48 19.43 8.40 -5.20
C VAL A 48 19.02 9.71 -5.92
N PRO A 49 18.97 9.79 -7.26
CA PRO A 49 18.42 10.96 -7.95
C PRO A 49 16.98 11.31 -7.56
N GLN A 50 16.09 10.33 -7.38
CA GLN A 50 14.71 10.58 -6.93
C GLN A 50 14.68 11.18 -5.51
N ILE A 51 15.45 10.61 -4.58
CA ILE A 51 15.56 11.11 -3.19
C ILE A 51 16.11 12.53 -3.17
N LEU A 52 17.21 12.78 -3.88
CA LEU A 52 17.84 14.09 -3.95
C LEU A 52 16.93 15.11 -4.63
N ALA A 53 16.23 14.73 -5.70
CA ALA A 53 15.29 15.62 -6.39
C ALA A 53 14.18 16.11 -5.46
N ALA A 54 13.60 15.24 -4.63
CA ALA A 54 12.58 15.63 -3.66
C ALA A 54 13.16 16.57 -2.58
N ILE A 55 14.27 16.19 -1.95
CA ILE A 55 14.91 16.96 -0.86
C ILE A 55 15.38 18.33 -1.34
N LEU A 56 16.09 18.38 -2.48
CA LEU A 56 16.66 19.60 -3.04
C LEU A 56 15.57 20.54 -3.54
N THR A 57 14.52 20.03 -4.19
CA THR A 57 13.39 20.85 -4.61
C THR A 57 12.74 21.56 -3.42
N CYS A 58 12.46 20.83 -2.34
CA CYS A 58 11.91 21.45 -1.13
C CYS A 58 12.89 22.45 -0.48
N ALA A 59 14.18 22.13 -0.43
CA ALA A 59 15.20 23.02 0.14
C ALA A 59 15.29 24.35 -0.64
N VAL A 60 15.37 24.27 -1.98
CA VAL A 60 15.45 25.44 -2.85
C VAL A 60 14.19 26.30 -2.74
N LEU A 61 13.00 25.68 -2.75
CA LEU A 61 11.74 26.40 -2.60
C LEU A 61 11.62 27.09 -1.24
N GLU A 62 11.95 26.42 -0.14
CA GLU A 62 11.90 27.04 1.20
C GLU A 62 12.91 28.17 1.33
N ILE A 63 14.14 28.02 0.81
CA ILE A 63 15.15 29.08 0.79
C ILE A 63 14.64 30.27 -0.02
N ALA A 64 14.12 30.05 -1.23
CA ALA A 64 13.61 31.11 -2.10
C ALA A 64 12.43 31.87 -1.47
N LEU A 65 11.46 31.15 -0.92
CA LEU A 65 10.28 31.73 -0.26
C LEU A 65 10.67 32.49 1.01
N THR A 66 11.55 31.92 1.84
CA THR A 66 11.99 32.56 3.09
C THR A 66 12.84 33.79 2.81
N PHE A 67 13.75 33.71 1.83
CA PHE A 67 14.57 34.85 1.41
C PHE A 67 13.69 35.99 0.87
N ARG A 68 12.68 35.67 0.05
CA ARG A 68 11.74 36.66 -0.48
C ARG A 68 10.91 37.35 0.62
N GLN A 69 10.57 36.64 1.70
CA GLN A 69 9.77 37.18 2.80
C GLN A 69 10.60 37.94 3.86
N THR A 70 11.78 37.43 4.20
CA THR A 70 12.56 37.89 5.38
C THR A 70 13.90 38.50 5.04
N ARG A 71 14.36 38.40 3.77
CA ARG A 71 15.73 38.76 3.34
C ARG A 71 16.82 38.09 4.18
N SER A 72 16.56 36.87 4.66
CA SER A 72 17.51 36.07 5.44
C SER A 72 17.64 34.65 4.88
N PHE A 73 18.82 34.05 5.05
CA PHE A 73 19.05 32.65 4.69
C PHE A 73 18.85 31.78 5.94
N VAL A 74 17.76 31.02 5.94
CA VAL A 74 17.41 30.10 7.02
C VAL A 74 17.60 28.68 6.53
N TRP A 75 18.30 27.86 7.31
CA TRP A 75 18.47 26.45 6.98
C TRP A 75 17.12 25.73 6.86
N PRO A 76 16.80 25.12 5.70
CA PRO A 76 15.45 24.64 5.39
C PRO A 76 15.17 23.24 5.96
N ALA A 77 15.56 22.95 7.21
CA ALA A 77 15.45 21.61 7.81
C ALA A 77 14.04 21.00 7.69
N SER A 78 12.99 21.79 7.97
CA SER A 78 11.60 21.30 7.88
C SER A 78 11.18 20.98 6.46
N ALA A 79 11.66 21.73 5.46
CA ALA A 79 11.31 21.48 4.06
C ALA A 79 12.07 20.28 3.50
N MET A 80 13.35 20.13 3.86
CA MET A 80 14.13 18.94 3.53
C MET A 80 13.48 17.67 4.09
N LEU A 81 12.93 17.73 5.31
CA LEU A 81 12.16 16.62 5.88
C LEU A 81 10.87 16.34 5.11
N THR A 82 10.17 17.35 4.58
CA THR A 82 9.03 17.16 3.67
C THR A 82 9.45 16.40 2.41
N GLY A 83 10.52 16.85 1.74
CA GLY A 83 11.02 16.17 0.53
C GLY A 83 11.49 14.74 0.84
N SER A 84 12.18 14.54 1.96
CA SER A 84 12.61 13.22 2.40
C SER A 84 11.45 12.30 2.77
N GLY A 85 10.38 12.83 3.38
CA GLY A 85 9.16 12.07 3.64
C GLY A 85 8.44 11.64 2.35
N VAL A 86 8.38 12.51 1.34
CA VAL A 86 7.86 12.15 0.01
C VAL A 86 8.71 11.04 -0.61
N ALA A 87 10.04 11.20 -0.60
CA ALA A 87 10.96 10.21 -1.17
C ALA A 87 10.89 8.84 -0.48
N LEU A 88 10.68 8.83 0.84
CA LEU A 88 10.61 7.59 1.60
C LEU A 88 9.38 6.75 1.20
N ILE A 89 8.22 7.39 1.07
CA ILE A 89 6.93 6.72 0.89
C ILE A 89 6.58 6.51 -0.57
N MET A 90 6.88 7.45 -1.46
CA MET A 90 6.48 7.33 -2.86
C MET A 90 7.42 6.42 -3.63
N ARG A 91 6.86 5.57 -4.48
CA ARG A 91 7.55 4.83 -5.52
C ARG A 91 7.01 5.25 -6.89
N VAL A 92 7.84 5.12 -7.91
CA VAL A 92 7.43 5.27 -9.30
C VAL A 92 7.47 3.88 -9.91
N VAL A 93 6.33 3.46 -10.43
CA VAL A 93 6.13 2.15 -11.06
C VAL A 93 7.18 1.92 -12.15
N GLY A 94 7.85 0.76 -12.09
CA GLY A 94 8.93 0.38 -13.03
C GLY A 94 10.32 0.91 -12.64
N THR A 95 10.48 1.46 -11.44
CA THR A 95 11.83 1.76 -10.89
C THR A 95 12.50 0.45 -10.50
N LEU A 96 13.62 0.11 -11.14
CA LEU A 96 14.34 -1.12 -10.83
C LEU A 96 14.97 -1.08 -9.43
N ALA A 97 14.87 -2.19 -8.70
CA ALA A 97 15.69 -2.43 -7.52
C ALA A 97 17.18 -2.53 -7.91
N HIS A 98 18.07 -2.24 -6.97
CA HIS A 98 19.53 -2.35 -7.13
C HIS A 98 20.19 -1.47 -8.22
N ASP A 99 19.47 -0.52 -8.82
CA ASP A 99 20.03 0.52 -9.70
C ASP A 99 19.90 1.93 -9.08
N PRO A 100 20.67 2.24 -8.01
CA PRO A 100 20.46 3.43 -7.20
C PRO A 100 20.79 4.74 -7.92
N TRP A 101 21.51 4.72 -9.04
CA TRP A 101 21.95 5.94 -9.75
C TRP A 101 21.11 6.27 -10.98
N ASN A 102 20.10 5.44 -11.28
CA ASN A 102 19.18 5.70 -12.37
C ASN A 102 18.40 7.01 -12.18
N THR A 103 18.20 7.73 -13.27
CA THR A 103 17.41 8.97 -13.29
C THR A 103 15.94 8.73 -13.62
N PHE A 104 15.43 7.51 -13.60
CA PHE A 104 14.03 7.25 -13.91
C PHE A 104 13.09 7.98 -12.94
N GLY A 105 12.03 8.63 -13.45
CA GLY A 105 10.99 9.25 -12.62
C GLY A 105 11.39 10.41 -11.70
N TRP A 106 12.64 10.92 -11.71
CA TRP A 106 13.12 11.93 -10.75
C TRP A 106 12.27 13.22 -10.72
N TYR A 107 11.72 13.63 -11.86
CA TYR A 107 10.91 14.82 -12.00
C TYR A 107 9.53 14.68 -11.33
N ILE A 108 9.01 13.44 -11.19
CA ILE A 108 7.77 13.15 -10.47
C ILE A 108 8.00 13.41 -8.98
N PHE A 109 9.10 12.92 -8.42
CA PHE A 109 9.50 13.20 -7.04
C PHE A 109 9.68 14.70 -6.78
N ALA A 110 10.34 15.43 -7.68
CA ALA A 110 10.47 16.87 -7.58
C ALA A 110 9.10 17.58 -7.58
N ALA A 111 8.20 17.22 -8.50
CA ALA A 111 6.87 17.83 -8.61
C ALA A 111 6.00 17.56 -7.38
N VAL A 112 5.94 16.30 -6.92
CA VAL A 112 5.16 15.91 -5.73
C VAL A 112 5.73 16.59 -4.48
N ALA A 113 7.05 16.64 -4.33
CA ALA A 113 7.71 17.33 -3.21
C ALA A 113 7.46 18.86 -3.23
N ALA A 114 7.46 19.48 -4.42
CA ALA A 114 7.11 20.89 -4.58
C ALA A 114 5.66 21.16 -4.14
N ILE A 115 4.70 20.38 -4.64
CA ILE A 115 3.27 20.52 -4.29
C ILE A 115 3.09 20.30 -2.78
N SER A 116 3.69 19.25 -2.23
CA SER A 116 3.73 18.94 -0.80
C SER A 116 4.13 20.17 0.02
N LEU A 117 5.28 20.77 -0.32
CA LEU A 117 5.79 21.92 0.41
C LEU A 117 4.90 23.17 0.23
N LEU A 118 4.35 23.40 -0.96
CA LEU A 118 3.51 24.57 -1.21
C LEU A 118 2.24 24.58 -0.35
N THR A 119 1.67 23.41 -0.02
CA THR A 119 0.50 23.32 0.89
C THR A 119 0.76 23.98 2.25
N LYS A 120 1.99 23.88 2.78
CA LYS A 120 2.45 24.53 4.02
C LYS A 120 2.28 26.05 4.00
N TYR A 121 2.40 26.65 2.82
CA TYR A 121 2.33 28.09 2.62
C TYR A 121 0.93 28.57 2.24
N LEU A 122 0.20 27.76 1.46
CA LEU A 122 -1.11 28.10 0.90
C LEU A 122 -2.27 27.83 1.88
N ILE A 123 -2.20 26.75 2.66
CA ILE A 123 -3.32 26.31 3.50
C ILE A 123 -2.94 26.41 4.98
N LYS A 124 -3.37 27.50 5.59
CA LYS A 124 -3.04 27.83 6.99
C LYS A 124 -4.27 28.07 7.84
N TYR A 125 -4.18 27.65 9.09
CA TYR A 125 -5.15 27.93 10.13
C TYR A 125 -4.41 28.45 11.38
N ARG A 126 -4.87 29.59 11.92
CA ARG A 126 -4.25 30.26 13.08
C ARG A 126 -2.72 30.47 12.95
N GLY A 127 -2.26 30.79 11.74
CA GLY A 127 -0.84 31.07 11.46
C GLY A 127 0.07 29.84 11.30
N SER A 128 -0.47 28.62 11.41
CA SER A 128 0.25 27.36 11.13
C SER A 128 -0.38 26.64 9.94
N HIS A 129 0.37 25.75 9.29
CA HIS A 129 -0.18 24.90 8.24
C HIS A 129 -1.16 23.87 8.83
N VAL A 130 -2.20 23.54 8.06
CA VAL A 130 -3.26 22.62 8.48
C VAL A 130 -2.82 21.16 8.35
N PHE A 131 -2.20 20.84 7.20
CA PHE A 131 -1.86 19.49 6.81
C PHE A 131 -0.38 19.20 7.03
N ASN A 132 -0.06 17.93 7.31
CA ASN A 132 1.32 17.46 7.17
C ASN A 132 1.67 17.55 5.67
N PRO A 133 2.67 18.37 5.27
CA PRO A 133 2.87 18.72 3.88
C PRO A 133 3.25 17.52 3.00
N SER A 134 4.07 16.58 3.50
CA SER A 134 4.38 15.34 2.76
C SER A 134 3.15 14.45 2.62
N ASN A 135 2.36 14.28 3.69
CA ASN A 135 1.18 13.42 3.66
C ASN A 135 0.13 13.90 2.64
N ILE A 136 -0.21 15.20 2.65
CA ILE A 136 -1.20 15.70 1.69
C ILE A 136 -0.70 15.63 0.24
N GLY A 137 0.59 15.88 0.01
CA GLY A 137 1.14 15.78 -1.34
C GLY A 137 1.20 14.34 -1.86
N LEU A 138 1.50 13.36 -0.99
CA LEU A 138 1.44 11.93 -1.32
C LEU A 138 0.01 11.50 -1.65
N VAL A 139 -0.98 11.86 -0.82
CA VAL A 139 -2.40 11.54 -1.10
C VAL A 139 -2.85 12.15 -2.43
N LEU A 140 -2.48 13.41 -2.71
CA LEU A 140 -2.78 14.04 -3.99
C LEU A 140 -2.10 13.34 -5.16
N ALA A 141 -0.83 12.91 -5.00
CA ALA A 141 -0.11 12.18 -6.03
C ALA A 141 -0.80 10.86 -6.35
N PHE A 142 -1.11 10.04 -5.35
CA PHE A 142 -1.74 8.73 -5.56
C PHE A 142 -3.14 8.84 -6.16
N VAL A 143 -3.94 9.82 -5.73
CA VAL A 143 -5.31 10.00 -6.25
C VAL A 143 -5.34 10.60 -7.66
N ILE A 144 -4.44 11.53 -7.98
CA ILE A 144 -4.47 12.28 -9.25
C ILE A 144 -3.66 11.57 -10.35
N ILE A 145 -2.46 11.11 -10.01
CA ILE A 145 -1.54 10.49 -10.97
C ILE A 145 -1.95 9.02 -11.19
N GLY A 146 -2.41 8.34 -10.14
CA GLY A 146 -2.93 6.97 -10.21
C GLY A 146 -1.87 5.88 -10.03
N SER A 147 -2.36 4.67 -9.76
CA SER A 147 -1.57 3.47 -9.41
C SER A 147 -0.70 2.93 -10.54
N THR A 148 -0.93 3.35 -11.79
CA THR A 148 -0.14 2.91 -12.95
C THR A 148 1.20 3.64 -13.09
N ILE A 149 1.40 4.74 -12.34
CA ILE A 149 2.60 5.57 -12.42
C ILE A 149 3.26 5.72 -11.05
N VAL A 150 2.47 5.93 -9.99
CA VAL A 150 2.98 6.11 -8.64
C VAL A 150 2.24 5.23 -7.66
N GLU A 151 2.97 4.73 -6.67
CA GLU A 151 2.41 3.91 -5.62
C GLU A 151 3.09 4.16 -4.26
N PRO A 152 2.39 3.89 -3.15
CA PRO A 152 2.98 3.99 -1.83
C PRO A 152 3.82 2.75 -1.51
N LEU A 153 4.98 2.96 -0.88
CA LEU A 153 5.87 1.93 -0.35
C LEU A 153 5.11 0.85 0.42
N ASP A 154 5.50 -0.41 0.25
CA ASP A 154 4.90 -1.58 0.87
C ASP A 154 4.73 -1.52 2.38
N PHE A 155 3.64 -2.15 2.84
CA PHE A 155 3.42 -2.40 4.25
C PHE A 155 4.51 -3.32 4.79
N TRP A 156 5.05 -4.20 3.95
CA TRP A 156 6.11 -5.13 4.31
C TRP A 156 7.28 -5.05 3.32
N TRP A 157 8.47 -4.71 3.80
CA TRP A 157 9.58 -4.36 2.91
C TRP A 157 10.50 -5.53 2.53
N ALA A 158 10.62 -6.52 3.40
CA ALA A 158 11.55 -7.64 3.27
C ALA A 158 11.18 -8.76 4.25
N PRO A 159 11.67 -10.00 4.07
CA PRO A 159 11.58 -11.04 5.09
C PRO A 159 12.09 -10.59 6.47
N LEU A 160 11.65 -11.26 7.55
CA LEU A 160 12.09 -10.96 8.91
C LEU A 160 13.53 -11.44 9.16
N ASP A 161 14.49 -10.68 8.64
CA ASP A 161 15.91 -10.91 8.81
C ASP A 161 16.57 -9.85 9.73
N ILE A 162 17.89 -9.90 9.86
CA ILE A 162 18.64 -8.97 10.72
C ILE A 162 18.53 -7.50 10.25
N TRP A 163 18.36 -7.25 8.95
CA TRP A 163 18.28 -5.91 8.39
C TRP A 163 16.90 -5.30 8.58
N MET A 164 15.85 -6.10 8.42
CA MET A 164 14.49 -5.72 8.81
C MET A 164 14.40 -5.43 10.31
N LEU A 165 15.01 -6.26 11.17
CA LEU A 165 15.09 -5.99 12.62
C LEU A 165 15.85 -4.70 12.93
N ALA A 166 16.93 -4.41 12.20
CA ALA A 166 17.65 -3.15 12.34
C ALA A 166 16.79 -1.93 11.93
N ALA A 167 16.02 -2.04 10.84
CA ALA A 167 15.08 -1.01 10.41
C ALA A 167 14.00 -0.75 11.48
N TYR A 168 13.42 -1.82 12.05
CA TYR A 168 12.50 -1.71 13.18
C TYR A 168 13.13 -1.03 14.39
N ALA A 169 14.36 -1.42 14.77
CA ALA A 169 15.05 -0.80 15.89
C ALA A 169 15.22 0.71 15.66
N VAL A 170 15.61 1.12 14.46
CA VAL A 170 15.77 2.53 14.08
C VAL A 170 14.43 3.29 14.17
N ILE A 171 13.35 2.73 13.62
CA ILE A 171 12.01 3.35 13.61
C ILE A 171 11.43 3.43 15.02
N LEU A 172 11.42 2.31 15.75
CA LEU A 172 10.79 2.22 17.07
C LEU A 172 11.55 3.05 18.11
N VAL A 173 12.88 2.89 18.19
CA VAL A 173 13.69 3.66 19.15
C VAL A 173 13.64 5.15 18.79
N GLY A 174 13.85 5.50 17.52
CA GLY A 174 13.80 6.89 17.06
C GLY A 174 12.43 7.53 17.31
N GLY A 175 11.37 6.85 16.88
CA GLY A 175 9.98 7.29 17.02
C GLY A 175 9.54 7.44 18.46
N LEU A 176 9.82 6.46 19.32
CA LEU A 176 9.49 6.53 20.75
C LEU A 176 10.25 7.65 21.47
N LEU A 177 11.54 7.83 21.20
CA LEU A 177 12.33 8.91 21.80
C LEU A 177 11.80 10.29 21.40
N ILE A 178 11.47 10.48 20.11
CA ILE A 178 10.95 11.75 19.60
C ILE A 178 9.56 12.03 20.17
N THR A 179 8.65 11.06 20.13
CA THR A 179 7.28 11.22 20.66
C THR A 179 7.25 11.37 22.18
N ALA A 180 8.14 10.70 22.92
CA ALA A 180 8.32 10.91 24.35
C ALA A 180 8.79 12.35 24.65
N ARG A 181 9.83 12.82 23.93
CA ARG A 181 10.37 14.18 24.09
C ARG A 181 9.34 15.27 23.78
N LEU A 182 8.41 15.00 22.87
CA LEU A 182 7.34 15.95 22.48
C LEU A 182 6.04 15.77 23.28
N HIS A 183 6.00 14.84 24.24
CA HIS A 183 4.79 14.48 25.01
C HIS A 183 3.61 14.07 24.12
N LEU A 184 3.88 13.24 23.11
CA LEU A 184 2.92 12.74 22.12
C LEU A 184 2.62 11.24 22.25
N LEU A 185 3.17 10.56 23.27
CA LEU A 185 2.96 9.12 23.48
C LEU A 185 1.49 8.74 23.64
N ALA A 186 0.70 9.57 24.33
CA ALA A 186 -0.73 9.31 24.49
C ALA A 186 -1.47 9.31 23.15
N LEU A 187 -1.15 10.26 22.26
CA LEU A 187 -1.69 10.28 20.90
C LEU A 187 -1.30 9.00 20.17
N ALA A 188 0.00 8.69 20.15
CA ALA A 188 0.52 7.56 19.39
C ALA A 188 -0.08 6.22 19.86
N GLY A 189 -0.13 6.00 21.18
CA GLY A 189 -0.73 4.79 21.75
C GLY A 189 -2.22 4.68 21.49
N THR A 190 -2.98 5.78 21.60
CA THR A 190 -4.43 5.76 21.34
C THR A 190 -4.76 5.48 19.87
N TYR A 191 -4.02 6.10 18.95
CA TYR A 191 -4.14 5.78 17.52
C TYR A 191 -3.87 4.30 17.26
N TRP A 192 -2.73 3.78 17.74
CA TRP A 192 -2.32 2.41 17.47
C TRP A 192 -3.30 1.37 18.04
N ILE A 193 -3.78 1.56 19.28
CA ILE A 193 -4.75 0.67 19.92
C ILE A 193 -6.09 0.66 19.17
N VAL A 194 -6.61 1.84 18.80
CA VAL A 194 -7.90 1.94 18.09
C VAL A 194 -7.79 1.39 16.66
N LEU A 195 -6.69 1.67 15.97
CA LEU A 195 -6.39 1.10 14.67
C LEU A 195 -6.36 -0.43 14.76
N ALA A 196 -5.57 -0.99 15.68
CA ALA A 196 -5.45 -2.43 15.87
C ALA A 196 -6.78 -3.09 16.20
N ALA A 197 -7.61 -2.47 17.06
CA ALA A 197 -8.94 -2.99 17.37
C ALA A 197 -9.89 -2.96 16.15
N GLY A 198 -9.90 -1.86 15.40
CA GLY A 198 -10.75 -1.71 14.22
C GLY A 198 -10.34 -2.62 13.06
N LEU A 199 -9.04 -2.76 12.80
CA LEU A 199 -8.53 -3.73 11.84
C LEU A 199 -8.79 -5.17 12.29
N GLY A 200 -8.77 -5.44 13.61
CA GLY A 200 -9.10 -6.76 14.14
C GLY A 200 -10.56 -7.12 13.88
N LEU A 201 -11.46 -6.14 13.97
CA LEU A 201 -12.86 -6.31 13.59
C LEU A 201 -13.03 -6.57 12.09
N LEU A 202 -12.32 -5.81 11.23
CA LEU A 202 -12.34 -6.05 9.77
C LEU A 202 -11.83 -7.44 9.43
N ALA A 203 -10.67 -7.82 9.96
CA ALA A 203 -10.08 -9.15 9.79
C ALA A 203 -11.04 -10.27 10.22
N ALA A 204 -11.67 -10.13 11.40
CA ALA A 204 -12.64 -11.09 11.90
C ALA A 204 -13.92 -11.17 11.03
N SER A 205 -14.21 -10.13 10.23
CA SER A 205 -15.34 -10.11 9.29
C SER A 205 -15.02 -10.72 7.91
N GLY A 206 -13.82 -11.29 7.73
CA GLY A 206 -13.41 -11.94 6.49
C GLY A 206 -12.77 -11.00 5.46
N HIS A 207 -12.29 -9.84 5.90
CA HIS A 207 -11.64 -8.86 5.03
C HIS A 207 -10.28 -9.36 4.53
N CYS A 208 -9.96 -9.03 3.28
CA CYS A 208 -8.79 -9.46 2.53
C CYS A 208 -8.28 -8.33 1.65
N MET A 209 -6.98 -8.31 1.36
CA MET A 209 -6.41 -7.46 0.34
C MET A 209 -5.35 -8.21 -0.48
N THR A 210 -5.20 -7.88 -1.77
CA THR A 210 -4.03 -8.28 -2.54
C THR A 210 -2.85 -7.36 -2.25
N ALA A 211 -1.63 -7.90 -2.33
CA ALA A 211 -0.40 -7.18 -2.02
C ALA A 211 0.72 -7.67 -2.94
N GLN A 212 1.59 -6.78 -3.40
CA GLN A 212 2.59 -7.14 -4.42
C GLN A 212 3.65 -8.13 -3.95
N TRP A 213 3.88 -8.22 -2.64
CA TRP A 213 4.78 -9.17 -2.01
C TRP A 213 4.06 -10.49 -1.61
N ALA A 214 2.79 -10.68 -1.96
CA ALA A 214 2.02 -11.87 -1.63
C ALA A 214 1.40 -12.54 -2.86
N PHE A 215 1.52 -13.87 -2.96
CA PHE A 215 0.93 -14.66 -4.04
C PHE A 215 -0.58 -14.86 -3.90
N ALA A 216 -1.07 -14.82 -2.67
CA ALA A 216 -2.48 -14.99 -2.30
C ALA A 216 -2.98 -13.75 -1.55
N PRO A 217 -4.30 -13.46 -1.58
CA PRO A 217 -4.88 -12.41 -0.77
C PRO A 217 -4.50 -12.56 0.71
N VAL A 218 -4.06 -11.46 1.31
CA VAL A 218 -3.72 -11.36 2.72
C VAL A 218 -5.03 -11.16 3.49
N CYS A 219 -5.47 -12.20 4.19
CA CYS A 219 -6.78 -12.26 4.86
C CYS A 219 -6.65 -12.46 6.37
N GLY A 220 -7.75 -12.24 7.10
CA GLY A 220 -7.89 -12.68 8.49
C GLY A 220 -6.79 -12.17 9.42
N VAL A 221 -6.20 -13.06 10.23
CA VAL A 221 -5.15 -12.68 11.21
C VAL A 221 -3.91 -12.14 10.52
N ASP A 222 -3.58 -12.60 9.31
CA ASP A 222 -2.44 -12.10 8.55
C ASP A 222 -2.68 -10.67 8.08
N TYR A 223 -3.87 -10.34 7.59
CA TYR A 223 -4.26 -8.95 7.27
C TYR A 223 -4.03 -8.04 8.47
N TRP A 224 -4.53 -8.46 9.63
CA TRP A 224 -4.37 -7.70 10.86
C TRP A 224 -2.90 -7.52 11.25
N ARG A 225 -2.13 -8.62 11.28
CA ARG A 225 -0.73 -8.64 11.70
C ARG A 225 0.14 -7.76 10.80
N VAL A 226 0.00 -7.92 9.48
CA VAL A 226 0.80 -7.23 8.47
C VAL A 226 0.66 -5.72 8.64
N ILE A 227 -0.57 -5.21 8.77
CA ILE A 227 -0.80 -3.77 8.85
C ILE A 227 -0.45 -3.23 10.23
N VAL A 228 -0.90 -3.87 11.32
CA VAL A 228 -0.68 -3.36 12.69
C VAL A 228 0.80 -3.34 13.07
N ALA A 229 1.58 -4.31 12.59
CA ALA A 229 3.01 -4.39 12.81
C ALA A 229 3.85 -3.75 11.68
N SER A 230 3.21 -3.17 10.66
CA SER A 230 3.92 -2.65 9.49
C SER A 230 4.92 -1.54 9.85
N PRO A 231 6.18 -1.61 9.36
CA PRO A 231 7.13 -0.51 9.50
C PRO A 231 6.62 0.80 8.88
N GLU A 232 5.83 0.73 7.80
CA GLU A 232 5.22 1.88 7.15
C GLU A 232 4.17 2.56 8.05
N VAL A 233 3.30 1.76 8.71
CA VAL A 233 2.35 2.28 9.71
C VAL A 233 3.08 2.90 10.90
N MET A 234 4.22 2.35 11.31
CA MET A 234 5.06 2.95 12.35
C MET A 234 5.64 4.29 11.90
N ILE A 235 6.11 4.41 10.66
CA ILE A 235 6.59 5.69 10.11
C ILE A 235 5.48 6.71 10.04
N PHE A 236 4.30 6.32 9.53
CA PHE A 236 3.12 7.18 9.50
C PHE A 236 2.76 7.69 10.89
N LEU A 237 2.75 6.80 11.89
CA LEU A 237 2.48 7.13 13.28
C LEU A 237 3.51 8.13 13.86
N PHE A 238 4.80 7.81 13.78
CA PHE A 238 5.86 8.56 14.47
C PHE A 238 6.33 9.82 13.73
N PHE A 239 6.12 9.92 12.41
CA PHE A 239 6.67 11.01 11.60
C PHE A 239 5.63 11.81 10.83
N MET A 240 4.39 11.31 10.66
CA MET A 240 3.32 12.06 10.00
C MET A 240 2.22 12.50 10.96
N ILE A 241 1.62 11.54 11.68
CA ILE A 241 0.55 11.84 12.64
C ILE A 241 1.08 12.71 13.78
N THR A 242 2.25 12.39 14.33
CA THR A 242 2.84 13.13 15.46
C THR A 242 3.59 14.41 15.07
N ASP A 243 3.24 15.05 13.94
CA ASP A 243 3.74 16.39 13.63
C ASP A 243 3.09 17.43 14.59
N PRO A 244 3.87 18.08 15.47
CA PRO A 244 3.33 19.00 16.48
C PRO A 244 2.63 20.23 15.89
N LYS A 245 2.80 20.53 14.60
CA LYS A 245 2.16 21.67 13.95
C LYS A 245 0.75 21.35 13.44
N THR A 246 0.46 20.10 13.15
CA THR A 246 -0.80 19.65 12.51
C THR A 246 -1.80 19.09 13.51
N ILE A 247 -1.36 18.73 14.72
CA ILE A 247 -2.21 18.18 15.79
C ILE A 247 -2.73 19.25 16.77
N PRO A 248 -3.79 18.96 17.56
CA PRO A 248 -4.25 19.81 18.64
C PRO A 248 -3.20 20.03 19.75
N ALA A 249 -3.29 21.17 20.42
CA ALA A 249 -2.32 21.54 21.46
C ALA A 249 -2.60 20.89 22.83
N GLY A 250 -3.88 20.70 23.20
CA GLY A 250 -4.31 20.13 24.48
C GLY A 250 -4.15 18.61 24.58
N HIS A 251 -4.05 18.10 25.80
CA HIS A 251 -3.90 16.66 26.07
C HIS A 251 -5.12 15.86 25.61
N VAL A 252 -6.33 16.33 25.93
CA VAL A 252 -7.58 15.69 25.51
C VAL A 252 -7.70 15.72 23.99
N GLY A 253 -7.42 16.88 23.39
CA GLY A 253 -7.51 17.06 21.95
C GLY A 253 -6.59 16.12 21.17
N ARG A 254 -5.37 15.86 21.67
CA ARG A 254 -4.43 14.91 21.06
C ARG A 254 -4.95 13.48 21.06
N VAL A 255 -5.55 13.03 22.15
CA VAL A 255 -6.14 11.69 22.24
C VAL A 255 -7.35 11.56 21.33
N VAL A 256 -8.28 12.52 21.37
CA VAL A 256 -9.44 12.52 20.47
C VAL A 256 -9.00 12.54 19.00
N PHE A 257 -7.97 13.33 18.67
CA PHE A 257 -7.39 13.36 17.33
C PHE A 257 -6.84 11.99 16.92
N GLY A 258 -6.06 11.31 17.79
CA GLY A 258 -5.54 9.97 17.52
C GLY A 258 -6.66 8.94 17.28
N VAL A 259 -7.71 8.96 18.09
CA VAL A 259 -8.90 8.11 17.92
C VAL A 259 -9.59 8.39 16.59
N LEU A 260 -9.81 9.66 16.25
CA LEU A 260 -10.47 10.05 15.00
C LEU A 260 -9.66 9.63 13.78
N VAL A 261 -8.35 9.86 13.78
CA VAL A 261 -7.47 9.41 12.68
C VAL A 261 -7.57 7.90 12.53
N ALA A 262 -7.47 7.13 13.61
CA ALA A 262 -7.56 5.66 13.56
C ALA A 262 -8.92 5.18 13.02
N VAL A 263 -10.03 5.74 13.51
CA VAL A 263 -11.38 5.40 13.04
C VAL A 263 -11.53 5.72 11.56
N THR A 264 -11.08 6.91 11.13
CA THR A 264 -11.11 7.29 9.71
C THR A 264 -10.19 6.41 8.87
N SER A 265 -9.01 5.99 9.37
CA SER A 265 -8.14 5.03 8.67
C SER A 265 -8.89 3.73 8.41
N VAL A 266 -9.48 3.13 9.46
CA VAL A 266 -10.22 1.86 9.34
C VAL A 266 -11.38 1.99 8.35
N PHE A 267 -12.15 3.08 8.40
CA PHE A 267 -13.25 3.29 7.45
C PHE A 267 -12.81 3.44 6.00
N LEU A 268 -11.71 4.18 5.75
CA LEU A 268 -11.21 4.39 4.39
C LEU A 268 -10.50 3.16 3.84
N MET A 269 -9.92 2.33 4.70
CA MET A 269 -9.29 1.06 4.37
C MET A 269 -10.31 -0.06 4.15
N ALA A 270 -11.44 -0.05 4.88
CA ALA A 270 -12.44 -1.12 4.84
C ALA A 270 -12.91 -1.52 3.41
N PRO A 271 -13.22 -0.61 2.48
CA PRO A 271 -13.69 -1.01 1.15
C PRO A 271 -12.57 -1.43 0.19
N GLN A 272 -11.30 -1.33 0.58
CA GLN A 272 -10.16 -1.48 -0.32
C GLN A 272 -9.78 -2.95 -0.49
N THR A 273 -9.61 -3.39 -1.73
CA THR A 273 -9.33 -4.79 -2.10
C THR A 273 -7.85 -5.05 -2.36
N ASP A 274 -7.04 -4.01 -2.44
CA ASP A 274 -5.61 -4.06 -2.71
C ASP A 274 -4.82 -3.18 -1.73
N GLU A 275 -3.51 -3.38 -1.72
CA GLU A 275 -2.60 -2.68 -0.85
C GLU A 275 -2.51 -1.18 -1.19
N PHE A 276 -2.60 -0.82 -2.48
CA PHE A 276 -2.54 0.56 -2.94
C PHE A 276 -3.68 1.39 -2.32
N GLY A 277 -4.92 0.95 -2.51
CA GLY A 277 -6.12 1.60 -1.99
C GLY A 277 -6.12 1.62 -0.46
N THR A 278 -5.67 0.53 0.17
CA THR A 278 -5.54 0.44 1.62
C THR A 278 -4.56 1.51 2.15
N LYS A 279 -3.40 1.68 1.53
CA LYS A 279 -2.43 2.73 1.94
C LYS A 279 -2.91 4.14 1.61
N VAL A 280 -3.54 4.35 0.46
CA VAL A 280 -4.14 5.65 0.13
C VAL A 280 -5.21 6.01 1.17
N GLY A 281 -6.06 5.06 1.56
CA GLY A 281 -7.05 5.24 2.64
C GLY A 281 -6.40 5.57 3.98
N LEU A 282 -5.32 4.87 4.35
CA LEU A 282 -4.54 5.16 5.56
C LEU A 282 -4.00 6.61 5.55
N LEU A 283 -3.32 7.03 4.49
CA LEU A 283 -2.73 8.38 4.40
C LEU A 283 -3.80 9.48 4.31
N ALA A 284 -4.87 9.21 3.55
CA ALA A 284 -6.00 10.13 3.39
C ALA A 284 -6.72 10.37 4.72
N SER A 285 -6.72 9.40 5.64
CA SER A 285 -7.36 9.58 6.96
C SER A 285 -6.78 10.75 7.74
N LEU A 286 -5.46 10.94 7.71
CA LEU A 286 -4.81 12.08 8.37
C LEU A 286 -5.16 13.40 7.65
N VAL A 287 -5.27 13.40 6.32
CA VAL A 287 -5.72 14.59 5.56
C VAL A 287 -7.14 14.97 5.98
N VAL A 288 -8.07 14.02 6.02
CA VAL A 288 -9.47 14.26 6.39
C VAL A 288 -9.58 14.84 7.79
N VAL A 289 -8.91 14.23 8.78
CA VAL A 289 -9.00 14.72 10.17
C VAL A 289 -8.26 16.05 10.36
N CYS A 290 -7.14 16.28 9.66
CA CYS A 290 -6.50 17.61 9.62
C CYS A 290 -7.43 18.68 9.02
N ALA A 291 -8.18 18.37 7.96
CA ALA A 291 -9.15 19.29 7.38
C ALA A 291 -10.30 19.60 8.35
N ALA A 292 -10.73 18.62 9.14
CA ALA A 292 -11.77 18.78 10.16
C ALA A 292 -11.28 19.50 11.43
N ARG A 293 -9.96 19.58 11.66
CA ARG A 293 -9.35 20.15 12.88
C ARG A 293 -9.87 21.54 13.27
N PRO A 294 -10.03 22.53 12.36
CA PRO A 294 -10.56 23.85 12.73
C PRO A 294 -11.95 23.81 13.37
N ILE A 295 -12.73 22.77 13.09
CA ILE A 295 -14.04 22.51 13.69
C ILE A 295 -13.86 21.78 15.02
N LEU A 296 -13.02 20.73 15.06
CA LEU A 296 -12.72 19.97 16.29
C LEU A 296 -12.19 20.88 17.41
N ASP A 297 -11.29 21.81 17.08
CA ASP A 297 -10.72 22.77 18.02
C ASP A 297 -11.77 23.70 18.68
N ARG A 298 -13.00 23.78 18.15
CA ARG A 298 -14.11 24.54 18.75
C ARG A 298 -14.87 23.76 19.83
N PHE A 299 -14.83 22.43 19.77
CA PHE A 299 -15.58 21.55 20.67
C PHE A 299 -14.70 20.91 21.75
N LEU A 300 -13.38 20.90 21.53
CA LEU A 300 -12.41 20.35 22.47
C LEU A 300 -12.09 21.34 23.60
N PRO A 301 -11.74 20.83 24.80
CA PRO A 301 -11.30 21.68 25.90
C PRO A 301 -10.13 22.58 25.51
N GLU A 302 -10.12 23.81 26.02
CA GLU A 302 -8.98 24.71 25.82
C GLU A 302 -7.72 24.13 26.48
N PRO A 303 -6.55 24.20 25.81
CA PRO A 303 -5.31 23.63 26.32
C PRO A 303 -4.96 24.17 27.70
N ARG A 304 -4.46 23.30 28.60
CA ARG A 304 -4.00 23.65 29.96
C ARG A 304 -5.10 24.17 30.91
N THR A 305 -6.37 23.98 30.56
CA THR A 305 -7.48 24.24 31.49
C THR A 305 -7.77 23.01 32.36
N ALA A 306 -8.54 23.20 33.43
CA ALA A 306 -8.99 22.11 34.29
C ALA A 306 -9.85 21.04 33.57
N ALA A 307 -10.38 21.38 32.39
CA ALA A 307 -11.14 20.48 31.52
C ALA A 307 -10.25 19.72 30.50
N ASP A 308 -8.99 20.14 30.31
CA ASP A 308 -7.98 19.44 29.50
C ASP A 308 -7.32 18.28 30.29
N ASP A 309 -8.17 17.54 31.01
CA ASP A 309 -7.81 16.36 31.77
C ASP A 309 -8.67 15.18 31.31
N MET A 310 -8.03 14.08 30.94
CA MET A 310 -8.71 12.93 30.34
C MET A 310 -9.75 12.30 31.27
N SER A 311 -9.45 12.22 32.57
CA SER A 311 -10.37 11.62 33.55
C SER A 311 -11.63 12.47 33.69
N ARG A 312 -11.49 13.79 33.70
CA ARG A 312 -12.58 14.75 33.79
C ARG A 312 -13.39 14.84 32.50
N PHE A 313 -12.73 14.73 31.35
CA PHE A 313 -13.39 14.70 30.06
C PHE A 313 -14.23 13.43 29.89
N ALA A 314 -13.66 12.26 30.19
CA ALA A 314 -14.36 10.97 30.13
C ALA A 314 -15.52 10.89 31.13
N THR A 315 -15.33 11.35 32.37
CA THR A 315 -16.43 11.43 33.35
C THR A 315 -17.49 12.45 32.91
N GLY A 316 -17.12 13.60 32.36
CA GLY A 316 -18.05 14.56 31.79
C GLY A 316 -18.93 13.99 30.67
N LEU A 317 -18.35 13.17 29.80
CA LEU A 317 -19.08 12.44 28.75
C LEU A 317 -20.03 11.40 29.34
N ALA A 318 -19.55 10.55 30.24
CA ALA A 318 -20.31 9.45 30.81
C ALA A 318 -21.41 9.90 31.79
N THR A 319 -21.08 10.83 32.71
CA THR A 319 -21.97 11.22 33.81
C THR A 319 -22.65 12.58 33.63
N GLY A 320 -22.17 13.43 32.72
CA GLY A 320 -22.63 14.83 32.64
C GLY A 320 -22.21 15.66 33.84
N SER A 321 -22.89 16.80 34.07
CA SER A 321 -22.60 17.62 35.25
C SER A 321 -22.88 16.82 36.53
N ALA A 322 -22.20 17.18 37.62
CA ALA A 322 -22.32 16.49 38.92
C ALA A 322 -23.76 16.36 39.45
N SER A 323 -24.72 17.14 38.90
CA SER A 323 -26.14 17.16 39.26
C SER A 323 -27.04 16.24 38.40
N ALA A 324 -26.48 15.47 37.45
CA ALA A 324 -27.28 14.60 36.58
C ALA A 324 -27.84 13.36 37.32
N SER A 325 -29.15 13.10 37.17
CA SER A 325 -29.85 11.93 37.73
C SER A 325 -29.30 10.59 37.21
N ASN A 326 -29.46 9.51 37.99
CA ASN A 326 -29.03 8.16 37.60
C ASN A 326 -29.62 7.71 36.25
N SER A 327 -30.86 8.12 35.93
CA SER A 327 -31.51 7.85 34.65
C SER A 327 -30.80 8.52 33.46
N ARG A 328 -30.31 9.76 33.63
CA ARG A 328 -29.55 10.48 32.58
C ARG A 328 -28.16 9.88 32.36
N ARG A 329 -27.53 9.37 33.42
CA ARG A 329 -26.25 8.66 33.33
C ARG A 329 -26.40 7.34 32.57
N ALA A 330 -27.43 6.55 32.90
CA ALA A 330 -27.74 5.31 32.19
C ALA A 330 -28.04 5.56 30.70
N LEU A 331 -28.81 6.60 30.38
CA LEU A 331 -29.09 6.99 28.99
C LEU A 331 -27.81 7.34 28.21
N ARG A 332 -26.90 8.12 28.80
CA ARG A 332 -25.63 8.49 28.16
C ARG A 332 -24.71 7.31 27.93
N ALA A 333 -24.60 6.42 28.92
CA ALA A 333 -23.85 5.18 28.79
C ALA A 333 -24.46 4.29 27.68
N GLY A 334 -25.78 4.19 27.62
CA GLY A 334 -26.50 3.49 26.55
C GLY A 334 -26.24 4.09 25.16
N LEU A 335 -26.27 5.42 25.04
CA LEU A 335 -25.96 6.12 23.78
C LEU A 335 -24.50 5.92 23.35
N ALA A 336 -23.55 5.94 24.29
CA ALA A 336 -22.15 5.67 23.99
C ALA A 336 -21.94 4.23 23.52
N GLY A 337 -22.57 3.26 24.21
CA GLY A 337 -22.57 1.86 23.78
C GLY A 337 -23.18 1.66 22.41
N ALA A 338 -24.32 2.31 22.13
CA ALA A 338 -24.94 2.29 20.82
C ALA A 338 -24.03 2.90 19.75
N ALA A 339 -23.36 4.02 20.02
CA ALA A 339 -22.43 4.64 19.09
C ALA A 339 -21.24 3.72 18.73
N VAL A 340 -20.67 3.02 19.72
CA VAL A 340 -19.61 2.02 19.49
C VAL A 340 -20.14 0.84 18.66
N LEU A 341 -21.36 0.37 18.94
CA LEU A 341 -21.98 -0.70 18.16
C LEU A 341 -22.25 -0.27 16.71
N PHE A 342 -22.83 0.91 16.49
CA PHE A 342 -23.06 1.47 15.16
C PHE A 342 -21.74 1.69 14.41
N LEU A 343 -20.70 2.13 15.09
CA LEU A 343 -19.36 2.23 14.52
C LEU A 343 -18.84 0.86 14.06
N GLY A 344 -18.96 -0.16 14.91
CA GLY A 344 -18.56 -1.53 14.56
C GLY A 344 -19.36 -2.08 13.37
N ILE A 345 -20.68 -1.93 13.37
CA ILE A 345 -21.55 -2.33 12.25
C ILE A 345 -21.16 -1.57 10.97
N GLY A 346 -20.91 -0.27 11.08
CA GLY A 346 -20.50 0.57 9.96
C GLY A 346 -19.17 0.14 9.36
N ILE A 347 -18.17 -0.18 10.19
CA ILE A 347 -16.86 -0.71 9.74
C ILE A 347 -17.05 -2.03 9.00
N VAL A 348 -17.81 -2.96 9.60
CA VAL A 348 -18.10 -4.28 9.03
C VAL A 348 -18.85 -4.15 7.70
N ALA A 349 -19.81 -3.23 7.61
CA ALA A 349 -20.57 -2.96 6.39
C ALA A 349 -19.72 -2.27 5.31
N ALA A 350 -18.84 -1.33 5.67
CA ALA A 350 -17.89 -0.72 4.74
C ALA A 350 -16.89 -1.74 4.19
N GLY A 351 -16.62 -2.80 4.95
CA GLY A 351 -15.73 -3.90 4.59
C GLY A 351 -16.26 -4.86 3.52
N THR A 352 -17.54 -4.77 3.16
CA THR A 352 -18.18 -5.77 2.27
C THR A 352 -17.52 -5.95 0.90
N PRO A 353 -17.01 -4.91 0.20
CA PRO A 353 -16.40 -5.09 -1.12
C PRO A 353 -15.12 -5.92 -1.09
N ALA A 354 -14.43 -5.93 0.05
CA ALA A 354 -13.14 -6.55 0.24
C ALA A 354 -13.20 -7.77 1.17
N ARG A 355 -14.39 -8.35 1.37
CA ARG A 355 -14.49 -9.66 1.98
C ARG A 355 -14.09 -10.70 0.96
N GLY A 356 -13.14 -11.55 1.33
CA GLY A 356 -12.68 -12.63 0.47
C GLY A 356 -13.84 -13.57 0.15
N THR A 357 -14.37 -13.49 -1.06
CA THR A 357 -15.02 -14.65 -1.67
C THR A 357 -13.88 -15.60 -2.00
N VAL A 358 -13.55 -16.49 -1.06
CA VAL A 358 -13.04 -17.80 -1.48
C VAL A 358 -14.07 -18.26 -2.49
N VAL A 359 -13.70 -18.36 -3.76
CA VAL A 359 -14.60 -18.85 -4.80
C VAL A 359 -14.79 -20.33 -4.51
N ALA A 360 -15.67 -20.64 -3.56
CA ALA A 360 -16.00 -22.01 -3.16
C ALA A 360 -16.58 -22.78 -4.35
N ASP A 361 -17.15 -22.07 -5.33
CA ASP A 361 -17.62 -22.62 -6.59
C ASP A 361 -16.49 -23.04 -7.54
N ALA A 362 -15.28 -22.44 -7.46
CA ALA A 362 -14.22 -22.71 -8.44
C ALA A 362 -13.68 -24.14 -8.31
N SER A 363 -13.43 -24.60 -7.07
CA SER A 363 -13.05 -25.99 -6.84
C SER A 363 -14.15 -26.97 -7.24
N GLU A 364 -15.42 -26.59 -7.03
CA GLU A 364 -16.55 -27.45 -7.38
C GLU A 364 -16.76 -27.54 -8.90
N ILE A 365 -16.51 -26.46 -9.65
CA ILE A 365 -16.56 -26.45 -11.11
C ILE A 365 -15.39 -27.26 -11.70
N VAL A 366 -14.18 -27.07 -11.16
CA VAL A 366 -12.97 -27.77 -11.62
C VAL A 366 -13.06 -29.27 -11.35
N ASP A 367 -13.50 -29.69 -10.17
CA ASP A 367 -13.63 -31.12 -9.80
C ASP A 367 -14.71 -31.86 -10.61
N ARG A 368 -15.66 -31.14 -11.21
CA ARG A 368 -16.72 -31.72 -12.05
C ARG A 368 -16.27 -31.99 -13.48
N LEU A 369 -15.24 -31.31 -13.96
CA LEU A 369 -14.79 -31.38 -15.35
C LEU A 369 -13.56 -32.29 -15.49
N PRO A 370 -13.47 -33.12 -16.54
CA PRO A 370 -12.31 -33.95 -16.77
C PRO A 370 -11.12 -33.08 -17.19
N SER A 371 -10.21 -32.80 -16.26
CA SER A 371 -8.98 -32.01 -16.51
C SER A 371 -7.70 -32.83 -16.30
N ALA A 372 -7.79 -34.16 -16.19
CA ALA A 372 -6.64 -34.99 -15.82
C ALA A 372 -5.47 -34.87 -16.83
N VAL A 373 -4.40 -34.21 -16.42
CA VAL A 373 -3.14 -34.12 -17.14
C VAL A 373 -2.17 -35.15 -16.57
N ASP A 374 -1.47 -35.89 -17.43
CA ASP A 374 -0.43 -36.84 -17.02
C ASP A 374 0.88 -36.09 -16.72
N PRO A 375 1.32 -35.99 -15.45
CA PRO A 375 2.53 -35.25 -15.10
C PRO A 375 3.82 -35.88 -15.67
N SER A 376 3.77 -37.12 -16.14
CA SER A 376 4.92 -37.79 -16.77
C SER A 376 5.25 -37.25 -18.16
N THR A 377 4.34 -36.47 -18.75
CA THR A 377 4.54 -35.82 -20.05
C THR A 377 5.31 -34.51 -19.97
N PHE A 378 5.54 -33.97 -18.76
CA PHE A 378 6.21 -32.70 -18.59
C PHE A 378 7.73 -32.79 -18.84
N PRO A 379 8.32 -31.78 -19.51
CA PRO A 379 9.77 -31.69 -19.64
C PRO A 379 10.42 -31.38 -18.27
N PRO A 380 11.75 -31.45 -18.16
CA PRO A 380 12.46 -30.97 -16.98
C PRO A 380 12.11 -29.50 -16.70
N ILE A 381 11.66 -29.21 -15.47
CA ILE A 381 11.29 -27.87 -15.03
C ILE A 381 12.48 -27.24 -14.30
N THR A 382 12.98 -26.12 -14.81
CA THR A 382 13.98 -25.31 -14.11
C THR A 382 13.30 -24.22 -13.29
N VAL A 383 13.86 -23.91 -12.12
CA VAL A 383 13.35 -22.85 -11.23
C VAL A 383 14.50 -21.90 -10.98
N GLU A 384 14.28 -20.61 -11.25
CA GLU A 384 15.28 -19.60 -11.00
C GLU A 384 15.57 -19.42 -9.52
N ARG A 385 16.79 -18.97 -9.23
CA ARG A 385 17.27 -18.82 -7.85
C ARG A 385 16.42 -17.82 -7.06
N ASP A 386 15.99 -16.73 -7.68
CA ASP A 386 15.21 -15.68 -7.00
C ASP A 386 13.83 -16.21 -6.57
N VAL A 387 13.23 -17.12 -7.35
CA VAL A 387 12.00 -17.83 -6.96
C VAL A 387 12.25 -18.74 -5.75
N ALA A 388 13.35 -19.50 -5.78
CA ALA A 388 13.70 -20.42 -4.70
C ALA A 388 14.10 -19.70 -3.39
N ASP A 389 14.79 -18.56 -3.50
CA ASP A 389 15.18 -17.71 -2.38
C ASP A 389 13.95 -17.01 -1.77
N TRP A 390 12.93 -16.70 -2.58
CA TRP A 390 11.67 -16.11 -2.12
C TRP A 390 10.72 -17.12 -1.47
N ASN A 391 10.45 -18.25 -2.13
CA ASN A 391 9.68 -19.35 -1.57
C ASN A 391 10.22 -20.70 -2.02
N HIS A 392 11.03 -21.31 -1.14
CA HIS A 392 11.61 -22.64 -1.33
C HIS A 392 10.58 -23.76 -1.58
N GLU A 393 9.30 -23.59 -1.20
CA GLU A 393 8.25 -24.57 -1.47
C GLU A 393 7.86 -24.63 -2.96
N ILE A 394 8.14 -23.57 -3.73
CA ILE A 394 7.93 -23.54 -5.18
C ILE A 394 9.02 -24.35 -5.90
N ALA A 395 10.20 -24.52 -5.30
CA ALA A 395 11.26 -25.33 -5.88
C ALA A 395 10.94 -26.85 -5.75
N GLY A 396 11.37 -27.64 -6.74
CA GLY A 396 11.18 -29.09 -6.74
C GLY A 396 9.71 -29.49 -6.95
N ALA A 397 9.08 -30.10 -5.94
CA ALA A 397 7.72 -30.62 -6.06
C ALA A 397 6.67 -29.52 -6.32
N GLY A 398 6.87 -28.31 -5.78
CA GLY A 398 5.95 -27.19 -6.02
C GLY A 398 5.96 -26.69 -7.46
N ALA A 399 7.08 -26.79 -8.17
CA ALA A 399 7.18 -26.41 -9.59
C ALA A 399 6.42 -27.40 -10.48
N GLN A 400 6.45 -28.69 -10.11
CA GLN A 400 5.67 -29.71 -10.78
C GLN A 400 4.16 -29.52 -10.54
N GLU A 401 3.76 -29.15 -9.32
CA GLU A 401 2.37 -28.78 -9.01
C GLU A 401 1.93 -27.53 -9.78
N LEU A 402 2.78 -26.50 -9.88
CA LEU A 402 2.51 -25.30 -10.67
C LEU A 402 2.27 -25.64 -12.15
N MET A 403 3.14 -26.47 -12.73
CA MET A 403 2.99 -26.91 -14.13
C MET A 403 1.75 -27.76 -14.35
N LEU A 404 1.45 -28.65 -13.40
CA LEU A 404 0.21 -29.42 -13.45
C LEU A 404 -1.00 -28.48 -13.46
N MET A 405 -1.03 -27.51 -12.56
CA MET A 405 -2.11 -26.53 -12.47
C MET A 405 -2.22 -25.67 -13.75
N LEU A 406 -1.10 -25.25 -14.35
CA LEU A 406 -1.10 -24.53 -15.63
C LEU A 406 -1.74 -25.37 -16.73
N ALA A 407 -1.29 -26.61 -16.90
CA ALA A 407 -1.80 -27.50 -17.93
C ALA A 407 -3.30 -27.80 -17.74
N GLU A 408 -3.73 -28.04 -16.49
CA GLU A 408 -5.15 -28.20 -16.15
C GLU A 408 -5.96 -26.94 -16.47
N ASN A 409 -5.44 -25.74 -16.17
CA ASN A 409 -6.13 -24.48 -16.47
C ASN A 409 -6.27 -24.27 -17.98
N LEU A 410 -5.21 -24.52 -18.76
CA LEU A 410 -5.25 -24.42 -20.24
C LEU A 410 -6.24 -25.43 -20.86
N GLU A 411 -6.35 -26.62 -20.28
CA GLU A 411 -7.34 -27.62 -20.69
C GLU A 411 -8.78 -27.17 -20.38
N LEU A 412 -9.00 -26.54 -19.22
CA LEU A 412 -10.31 -26.01 -18.84
C LEU A 412 -10.71 -24.77 -19.66
N GLU A 413 -9.75 -23.89 -19.99
CA GLU A 413 -9.93 -22.80 -20.97
C GLU A 413 -10.40 -23.35 -22.34
N ARG A 414 -9.79 -24.45 -22.80
CA ARG A 414 -10.17 -25.15 -24.03
C ARG A 414 -11.60 -25.69 -23.97
N GLN A 415 -11.96 -26.32 -22.85
CA GLN A 415 -13.32 -26.82 -22.63
C GLN A 415 -14.36 -25.71 -22.57
N ALA A 416 -14.02 -24.57 -21.96
CA ALA A 416 -14.87 -23.39 -21.94
C ALA A 416 -15.17 -22.89 -23.36
N LEU A 417 -14.15 -22.81 -24.22
CA LEU A 417 -14.30 -22.40 -25.63
C LEU A 417 -15.13 -23.40 -26.43
N LEU A 418 -14.80 -24.69 -26.36
CA LEU A 418 -15.54 -25.74 -27.11
C LEU A 418 -16.98 -25.91 -26.65
N GLY A 419 -17.23 -25.76 -25.35
CA GLY A 419 -18.57 -25.87 -24.76
C GLY A 419 -19.38 -24.57 -24.80
N ALA A 420 -18.78 -23.46 -25.27
CA ALA A 420 -19.32 -22.12 -25.15
C ALA A 420 -19.77 -21.77 -23.71
N ASP A 421 -19.05 -22.26 -22.70
CA ASP A 421 -19.38 -22.12 -21.28
C ASP A 421 -18.44 -21.13 -20.59
N ALA A 422 -18.87 -19.87 -20.55
CA ALA A 422 -18.15 -18.79 -19.89
C ALA A 422 -18.04 -18.96 -18.36
N SER A 423 -18.82 -19.85 -17.73
CA SER A 423 -18.81 -20.02 -16.28
C SER A 423 -17.56 -20.75 -15.76
N ILE A 424 -16.84 -21.44 -16.65
CA ILE A 424 -15.58 -22.13 -16.33
C ILE A 424 -14.43 -21.14 -16.16
N LEU A 425 -14.39 -20.08 -16.98
CA LEU A 425 -13.24 -19.17 -17.05
C LEU A 425 -12.91 -18.50 -15.70
N PRO A 426 -13.86 -17.96 -14.91
CA PRO A 426 -13.54 -17.36 -13.60
C PRO A 426 -12.97 -18.35 -12.57
N ALA A 427 -13.03 -19.65 -12.81
CA ALA A 427 -12.45 -20.67 -11.93
C ALA A 427 -10.95 -20.90 -12.19
N VAL A 428 -10.45 -20.57 -13.40
CA VAL A 428 -9.07 -20.84 -13.83
C VAL A 428 -8.32 -19.59 -14.28
N ASP A 429 -9.02 -18.53 -14.64
CA ASP A 429 -8.48 -17.27 -15.16
C ASP A 429 -8.80 -16.07 -14.27
N HIS A 430 -7.90 -15.10 -14.25
CA HIS A 430 -8.11 -13.80 -13.62
C HIS A 430 -7.44 -12.69 -14.45
N GLY A 431 -7.73 -11.41 -14.14
CA GLY A 431 -7.03 -10.28 -14.75
C GLY A 431 -7.16 -10.20 -16.28
N ASP A 432 -6.05 -9.94 -16.95
CA ASP A 432 -6.01 -9.76 -18.41
C ASP A 432 -6.38 -11.06 -19.13
N ARG A 433 -5.96 -12.22 -18.60
CA ARG A 433 -6.29 -13.52 -19.20
C ARG A 433 -7.79 -13.79 -19.19
N LEU A 434 -8.48 -13.52 -18.08
CA LEU A 434 -9.93 -13.71 -18.00
C LEU A 434 -10.65 -12.82 -19.03
N THR A 435 -10.22 -11.57 -19.16
CA THR A 435 -10.78 -10.62 -20.12
C THR A 435 -10.54 -11.10 -21.56
N GLU A 436 -9.34 -11.58 -21.87
CA GLU A 436 -8.98 -12.15 -23.16
C GLU A 436 -9.85 -13.37 -23.51
N MET A 437 -9.97 -14.32 -22.59
CA MET A 437 -10.72 -15.55 -22.81
C MET A 437 -12.24 -15.30 -22.96
N GLN A 438 -12.79 -14.34 -22.22
CA GLN A 438 -14.16 -13.87 -22.41
C GLN A 438 -14.36 -13.23 -23.79
N SER A 439 -13.42 -12.40 -24.24
CA SER A 439 -13.45 -11.82 -25.60
C SER A 439 -13.43 -12.90 -26.68
N ARG A 440 -12.62 -13.95 -26.51
CA ARG A 440 -12.57 -15.08 -27.46
C ARG A 440 -13.90 -15.84 -27.54
N LEU A 441 -14.61 -16.02 -26.43
CA LEU A 441 -15.96 -16.60 -26.44
C LEU A 441 -16.97 -15.72 -27.19
N GLU A 442 -16.93 -14.41 -26.95
CA GLU A 442 -17.79 -13.45 -27.66
C GLU A 442 -17.51 -13.44 -29.17
N GLU A 443 -16.23 -13.46 -29.56
CA GLU A 443 -15.79 -13.54 -30.95
C GLU A 443 -16.19 -14.86 -31.61
N ALA A 444 -16.08 -15.99 -30.91
CA ALA A 444 -16.52 -17.28 -31.42
C ALA A 444 -18.03 -17.28 -31.71
N ALA A 445 -18.83 -16.76 -30.77
CA ALA A 445 -20.27 -16.63 -30.94
C ALA A 445 -20.66 -15.67 -32.08
N ALA A 446 -19.86 -14.63 -32.33
CA ALA A 446 -20.12 -13.66 -33.41
C ALA A 446 -19.68 -14.16 -34.80
N SER A 447 -18.59 -14.91 -34.87
CA SER A 447 -17.99 -15.38 -36.13
C SER A 447 -18.56 -16.73 -36.61
N GLY A 448 -19.15 -17.49 -35.70
CA GLY A 448 -19.59 -18.87 -35.95
C GLY A 448 -18.43 -19.87 -36.01
N THR A 449 -17.26 -19.47 -35.49
CA THR A 449 -16.03 -20.27 -35.53
C THR A 449 -15.31 -20.21 -34.21
N THR A 450 -14.98 -21.37 -33.64
CA THR A 450 -14.25 -21.47 -32.38
C THR A 450 -12.80 -21.85 -32.65
N VAL A 451 -11.86 -21.05 -32.15
CA VAL A 451 -10.42 -21.32 -32.25
C VAL A 451 -9.89 -21.73 -30.90
N ILE A 452 -9.25 -22.90 -30.81
CA ILE A 452 -8.59 -23.39 -29.61
C ILE A 452 -7.10 -23.62 -29.85
N ALA A 453 -6.33 -23.63 -28.78
CA ALA A 453 -4.90 -23.91 -28.79
C ALA A 453 -4.59 -25.07 -27.85
N HIS A 454 -3.75 -26.00 -28.30
CA HIS A 454 -3.21 -27.10 -27.51
C HIS A 454 -1.68 -26.96 -27.44
N TYR A 455 -1.14 -26.87 -26.22
CA TYR A 455 0.28 -26.62 -26.00
C TYR A 455 1.01 -27.90 -25.63
N GLN A 456 2.04 -28.23 -26.38
CA GLN A 456 3.06 -29.20 -25.99
C GLN A 456 4.28 -28.44 -25.44
N PHE A 457 4.76 -28.87 -24.28
CA PHE A 457 5.88 -28.24 -23.59
C PHE A 457 7.17 -29.00 -23.87
N ASP A 458 8.16 -28.34 -24.47
CA ASP A 458 9.50 -28.90 -24.71
C ASP A 458 10.51 -28.40 -23.68
N SER A 459 10.36 -27.16 -23.22
CA SER A 459 11.14 -26.60 -22.10
C SER A 459 10.30 -25.69 -21.23
N VAL A 460 10.64 -25.66 -19.93
CA VAL A 460 9.93 -24.86 -18.92
C VAL A 460 10.93 -24.27 -17.94
N ASN A 461 10.89 -22.96 -17.77
CA ASN A 461 11.61 -22.22 -16.75
C ASN A 461 10.64 -21.39 -15.89
N VAL A 462 10.74 -21.51 -14.57
CA VAL A 462 9.89 -20.77 -13.63
C VAL A 462 10.66 -19.57 -13.10
N THR A 463 10.12 -18.38 -13.35
CA THR A 463 10.69 -17.08 -13.00
C THR A 463 9.75 -16.30 -12.09
N LEU A 464 10.29 -15.33 -11.35
CA LEU A 464 9.47 -14.41 -10.55
C LEU A 464 9.08 -13.24 -11.44
N ILE A 465 7.78 -13.00 -11.60
CA ILE A 465 7.30 -11.79 -12.27
C ILE A 465 6.82 -10.84 -11.19
N GLU A 466 7.68 -9.86 -10.89
CA GLU A 466 7.24 -8.65 -10.19
C GLU A 466 6.22 -7.95 -11.09
N PRO A 467 5.00 -7.70 -10.60
CA PRO A 467 3.94 -7.14 -11.44
C PRO A 467 4.38 -5.81 -12.03
N PHE A 468 4.25 -5.67 -13.35
CA PHE A 468 4.38 -4.37 -14.00
C PHE A 468 3.20 -3.50 -13.56
N GLY A 469 3.43 -2.70 -12.52
CA GLY A 469 2.67 -1.48 -12.29
C GLY A 469 1.20 -1.64 -11.97
N VAL A 470 0.88 -2.44 -10.95
CA VAL A 470 -0.21 -2.26 -9.98
C VAL A 470 0.11 -3.22 -8.83
N GLN A 471 -0.04 -2.79 -7.56
CA GLN A 471 0.06 -3.63 -6.34
C GLN A 471 -1.03 -4.72 -6.25
N SER A 472 -1.18 -5.51 -7.32
CA SER A 472 -2.28 -6.43 -7.59
C SER A 472 -2.00 -7.86 -7.10
N GLY A 473 -0.77 -8.13 -6.64
CA GLY A 473 -0.31 -9.47 -6.24
C GLY A 473 1.04 -9.83 -6.86
N LEU A 474 1.79 -10.73 -6.23
CA LEU A 474 3.00 -11.32 -6.83
C LEU A 474 2.62 -12.38 -7.86
N SER A 475 3.37 -12.52 -8.96
CA SER A 475 3.13 -13.53 -9.99
C SER A 475 4.36 -14.42 -10.22
N LEU A 476 4.11 -15.63 -10.72
CA LEU A 476 5.15 -16.47 -11.31
C LEU A 476 5.02 -16.44 -12.83
N GLY A 477 6.16 -16.32 -13.51
CA GLY A 477 6.26 -16.58 -14.94
C GLY A 477 6.62 -18.04 -15.16
N VAL A 478 5.83 -18.73 -15.98
CA VAL A 478 6.19 -20.02 -16.54
C VAL A 478 6.61 -19.77 -17.98
N GLU A 479 7.90 -19.55 -18.18
CA GLU A 479 8.51 -19.40 -19.50
C GLU A 479 8.57 -20.77 -20.16
N ALA A 480 7.84 -20.92 -21.26
CA ALA A 480 7.66 -22.20 -21.93
C ALA A 480 7.89 -22.05 -23.43
N SER A 481 8.53 -23.06 -24.01
CA SER A 481 8.62 -23.23 -25.46
C SER A 481 8.21 -24.63 -25.86
N GLY A 482 7.73 -24.75 -27.09
CA GLY A 482 7.37 -26.03 -27.69
C GLY A 482 6.51 -25.84 -28.93
N THR A 483 5.58 -26.77 -29.14
CA THR A 483 4.66 -26.75 -30.29
C THR A 483 3.25 -26.43 -29.81
N VAL A 484 2.57 -25.50 -30.49
CA VAL A 484 1.15 -25.23 -30.30
C VAL A 484 0.37 -25.74 -31.50
N THR A 485 -0.65 -26.55 -31.26
CA THR A 485 -1.63 -26.97 -32.26
C THR A 485 -2.84 -26.05 -32.15
N THR A 486 -3.09 -25.25 -33.18
CA THR A 486 -4.28 -24.39 -33.27
C THR A 486 -5.34 -25.08 -34.11
N GLU A 487 -6.52 -25.27 -33.52
CA GLU A 487 -7.64 -25.92 -34.17
C GLU A 487 -8.82 -24.96 -34.31
N THR A 488 -9.43 -24.92 -35.48
CA THR A 488 -10.62 -24.11 -35.77
C THR A 488 -11.81 -25.03 -36.01
N TYR A 489 -12.87 -24.83 -35.25
CA TYR A 489 -14.14 -25.54 -35.34
C TYR A 489 -15.23 -24.61 -35.86
N ASP A 490 -16.21 -25.16 -36.56
CA ASP A 490 -17.46 -24.46 -36.87
C ASP A 490 -18.49 -24.56 -35.72
N ASP A 491 -19.63 -23.90 -35.89
CA ASP A 491 -20.76 -23.93 -34.95
C ASP A 491 -21.35 -25.33 -34.68
N GLU A 492 -21.12 -26.29 -35.59
CA GLU A 492 -21.56 -27.67 -35.42
C GLU A 492 -20.52 -28.52 -34.65
N GLY A 493 -19.38 -27.92 -34.27
CA GLY A 493 -18.29 -28.60 -33.60
C GLY A 493 -17.43 -29.46 -34.53
N THR A 494 -17.49 -29.22 -35.84
CA THR A 494 -16.67 -29.94 -36.82
C THR A 494 -15.33 -29.23 -37.01
N LEU A 495 -14.24 -29.98 -36.92
CA LEU A 495 -12.89 -29.47 -37.17
C LEU A 495 -12.73 -29.03 -38.63
N GLN A 496 -12.46 -27.75 -38.85
CA GLN A 496 -12.26 -27.15 -40.17
C GLN A 496 -10.78 -27.03 -40.53
N ARG A 497 -9.93 -26.69 -39.55
CA ARG A 497 -8.50 -26.45 -39.76
C ARG A 497 -7.71 -26.83 -38.51
N SER A 498 -6.56 -27.44 -38.69
CA SER A 498 -5.59 -27.75 -37.63
C SER A 498 -4.20 -27.38 -38.13
N GLU A 499 -3.47 -26.56 -37.36
CA GLU A 499 -2.13 -26.09 -37.71
C GLU A 499 -1.19 -26.18 -36.52
N GLU A 500 0.02 -26.67 -36.76
CA GLU A 500 1.07 -26.71 -35.76
C GLU A 500 2.08 -25.60 -36.03
N SER A 501 2.46 -24.88 -34.98
CA SER A 501 3.52 -23.88 -35.02
C SER A 501 4.36 -23.93 -33.75
N PRO A 502 5.65 -23.56 -33.80
CA PRO A 502 6.43 -23.37 -32.60
C PRO A 502 5.92 -22.15 -31.82
N TYR A 503 6.00 -22.20 -30.49
CA TYR A 503 5.73 -21.05 -29.62
C TYR A 503 6.84 -20.86 -28.59
N GLU A 504 6.93 -19.62 -28.11
CA GLU A 504 7.78 -19.21 -27.00
C GLU A 504 7.01 -18.13 -26.23
N LEU A 505 6.48 -18.51 -25.08
CA LEU A 505 5.53 -17.71 -24.30
C LEU A 505 5.83 -17.81 -22.81
N THR A 506 5.46 -16.77 -22.08
CA THR A 506 5.50 -16.76 -20.62
C THR A 506 4.07 -16.74 -20.09
N PHE A 507 3.63 -17.85 -19.50
CA PHE A 507 2.34 -17.94 -18.83
C PHE A 507 2.46 -17.36 -17.43
N VAL A 508 1.72 -16.30 -17.15
CA VAL A 508 1.76 -15.61 -15.86
C VAL A 508 0.70 -16.23 -14.95
N MET A 509 1.11 -16.71 -13.77
CA MET A 509 0.24 -17.37 -12.81
C MET A 509 0.24 -16.70 -11.44
N ARG A 510 -0.92 -16.69 -10.77
CA ARG A 510 -1.11 -16.16 -9.41
C ARG A 510 -2.20 -16.91 -8.67
N ARG A 511 -2.12 -16.99 -7.33
CA ARG A 511 -3.24 -17.44 -6.48
C ARG A 511 -4.21 -16.30 -6.18
N ALA A 512 -4.78 -15.68 -7.22
CA ALA A 512 -5.56 -14.44 -7.12
C ALA A 512 -6.74 -14.52 -6.13
N THR A 513 -7.35 -15.71 -6.00
CA THR A 513 -8.47 -15.99 -5.07
C THR A 513 -8.04 -16.79 -3.83
N GLY A 514 -6.73 -17.09 -3.70
CA GLY A 514 -6.12 -17.84 -2.60
C GLY A 514 -6.25 -19.36 -2.67
N GLY A 515 -7.22 -19.91 -3.42
CA GLY A 515 -7.51 -21.35 -3.43
C GLY A 515 -6.65 -22.21 -4.38
N ARG A 516 -6.21 -21.64 -5.51
CA ARG A 516 -5.51 -22.35 -6.60
C ARG A 516 -4.67 -21.37 -7.44
N TRP A 517 -3.67 -21.87 -8.17
CA TRP A 517 -2.95 -21.09 -9.18
C TRP A 517 -3.83 -20.86 -10.41
N MET A 518 -4.05 -19.61 -10.77
CA MET A 518 -4.88 -19.18 -11.90
C MET A 518 -4.00 -18.51 -12.96
N ASN A 519 -4.40 -18.60 -14.23
CA ASN A 519 -3.75 -17.87 -15.32
C ASN A 519 -4.17 -16.40 -15.24
N VAL A 520 -3.21 -15.48 -15.21
CA VAL A 520 -3.50 -14.04 -15.11
C VAL A 520 -3.08 -13.22 -16.35
N GLY A 521 -2.20 -13.78 -17.17
CA GLY A 521 -1.80 -13.20 -18.44
C GLY A 521 -0.88 -14.14 -19.22
N VAL A 522 -0.65 -13.81 -20.48
CA VAL A 522 0.34 -14.47 -21.35
C VAL A 522 1.20 -13.39 -21.99
N LEU A 523 2.51 -13.51 -21.85
CA LEU A 523 3.49 -12.57 -22.39
C LEU A 523 4.34 -13.27 -23.48
N PRO A 524 4.93 -12.53 -24.42
CA PRO A 524 5.98 -13.07 -25.28
C PRO A 524 7.12 -13.66 -24.43
N GLY A 525 7.72 -14.76 -24.89
CA GLY A 525 8.92 -15.29 -24.26
C GLY A 525 10.11 -14.32 -24.36
N ASN A 526 11.04 -14.44 -23.42
CA ASN A 526 12.21 -13.56 -23.25
C ASN A 526 13.38 -13.92 -24.15
#